data_AF-A0A7U9Q269-F1
#
_entry.id   AF-A0A7U9Q269-F1
#
_cell.length_a   1.000
_cell.length_b   1.000
_cell.length_c   1.000
_cell.angle_alpha   90.00
_cell.angle_beta   90.00
_cell.angle_gamma   90.00
#
_symmetry.space_group_name_H-M   'P 1'
#
loop_
_entity.id
_entity.type
_entity.pdbx_description
1 polymer ?
#
loop_
_entity_poly.entity_id
_entity_poly.type
_entity_poly.pdbx_seq_one_letter_code
_entity_poly.pdbx_strand_id
1 'polypeptide(L)'
;MADDWTPDEATAARYAKYRRALKTAREMKEEIRQLALEDLRAGASTEELAALTGETAEVYRRLARAHDIEPPAAYKSRAELFRQCAGREDGESD
;
A
#
# COMPACT_ATOMS: atom_id res chain seq x y z
N MET A 1 19.55 33.61 13.01
CA MET A 1 19.79 33.71 11.57
C MET A 1 19.40 32.38 10.96
N ALA A 2 18.45 32.37 10.04
CA ALA A 2 18.19 31.17 9.25
C ALA A 2 19.31 31.15 8.20
N ASP A 3 20.23 30.21 8.31
CA ASP A 3 21.19 29.96 7.24
C ASP A 3 20.37 29.60 6.00
N ASP A 4 20.43 30.41 4.95
CA ASP A 4 19.78 30.16 3.66
C ASP A 4 20.48 28.99 2.99
N TRP A 5 20.17 27.79 3.48
CA TRP A 5 20.71 26.55 2.97
C TRP A 5 20.24 26.35 1.53
N THR A 6 21.20 26.33 0.60
CA THR A 6 20.94 26.11 -0.82
C THR A 6 21.50 24.73 -1.22
N PRO A 7 20.65 23.80 -1.69
CA PRO A 7 21.12 22.49 -2.14
C PRO A 7 22.00 22.63 -3.40
N ASP A 8 22.95 21.72 -3.56
CA ASP A 8 23.68 21.58 -4.82
C ASP A 8 22.74 21.16 -5.96
N GLU A 9 23.17 21.37 -7.21
CA GLU A 9 22.34 21.14 -8.40
C GLU A 9 21.85 19.68 -8.51
N ALA A 10 22.66 18.70 -8.13
CA ALA A 10 22.27 17.29 -8.18
C ALA A 10 21.20 16.98 -7.13
N THR A 11 21.32 17.54 -5.93
CA THR A 11 20.31 17.43 -4.88
C THR A 11 19.01 18.13 -5.27
N ALA A 12 19.08 19.35 -5.82
CA ALA A 12 17.92 20.08 -6.31
C ALA A 12 17.17 19.31 -7.41
N ALA A 13 17.89 18.69 -8.36
CA ALA A 13 17.31 17.86 -9.41
C ALA A 13 16.60 16.61 -8.86
N ARG A 14 17.18 15.94 -7.87
CA ARG A 14 16.54 14.79 -7.19
C ARG A 14 15.25 15.20 -6.49
N TYR A 15 15.25 16.33 -5.79
CA TYR A 15 14.04 16.85 -5.15
C TYR A 15 12.97 17.26 -6.16
N ALA A 16 13.35 17.86 -7.29
CA ALA A 16 12.41 18.16 -8.36
C ALA A 16 11.76 16.88 -8.92
N LYS A 17 12.56 15.82 -9.14
CA LYS A 17 12.05 14.51 -9.57
C LYS A 17 11.08 13.92 -8.54
N TYR A 18 11.44 13.93 -7.27
CA TYR A 18 10.59 13.44 -6.19
C TYR A 18 9.29 14.23 -6.08
N ARG A 19 9.35 15.57 -6.17
CA ARG A 19 8.17 16.45 -6.16
C ARG A 19 7.20 16.12 -7.30
N ARG A 20 7.71 15.82 -8.50
CA ARG A 20 6.87 15.40 -9.64
C ARG A 20 6.18 14.08 -9.37
N ALA A 21 6.90 13.08 -8.86
CA ALA A 21 6.32 11.79 -8.48
C ALA A 21 5.22 11.95 -7.42
N LEU A 22 5.43 12.81 -6.41
CA LEU A 22 4.42 13.12 -5.40
C LEU A 22 3.19 13.82 -5.99
N LYS A 23 3.35 14.67 -7.00
CA LYS A 23 2.23 15.31 -7.68
C LYS A 23 1.34 14.26 -8.36
N THR A 24 1.94 13.36 -9.13
CA THR A 24 1.22 12.25 -9.77
C THR A 24 0.56 11.33 -8.75
N ALA A 25 1.27 10.96 -7.67
CA ALA A 25 0.71 10.15 -6.61
C ALA A 25 -0.50 10.83 -5.93
N ARG A 26 -0.47 12.16 -5.75
CA ARG A 26 -1.60 12.92 -5.21
C ARG A 26 -2.80 12.95 -6.14
N GLU A 27 -2.57 13.08 -7.45
CA GLU A 27 -3.62 13.07 -8.47
C GLU A 27 -4.33 11.71 -8.53
N MET A 28 -3.58 10.62 -8.38
CA MET A 28 -4.13 9.26 -8.36
C MET A 28 -4.72 8.85 -7.01
N LYS A 29 -4.36 9.54 -5.92
CA LYS A 29 -4.66 9.11 -4.54
C LYS A 29 -6.15 8.88 -4.29
N GLU A 30 -7.01 9.74 -4.83
CA GLU A 30 -8.45 9.65 -4.59
C GLU A 30 -9.08 8.46 -5.35
N GLU A 31 -8.64 8.22 -6.59
CA GLU A 31 -9.04 7.05 -7.37
C GLU A 31 -8.60 5.75 -6.71
N ILE A 32 -7.33 5.67 -6.27
CA ILE A 32 -6.80 4.50 -5.56
C ILE A 32 -7.57 4.23 -4.26
N ARG A 33 -7.99 5.27 -3.54
CA ARG A 33 -8.81 5.09 -2.32
C ARG A 33 -10.20 4.53 -2.63
N GLN A 34 -10.82 4.96 -3.72
CA GLN A 34 -12.13 4.45 -4.13
C GLN A 34 -12.02 2.97 -4.51
N LEU A 35 -11.01 2.61 -5.32
CA LEU A 35 -10.72 1.21 -5.65
C LEU A 35 -10.44 0.37 -4.38
N ALA A 36 -9.60 0.88 -3.48
CA ALA A 36 -9.31 0.21 -2.23
C ALA A 36 -10.56 0.00 -1.35
N LEU A 37 -11.53 0.92 -1.36
CA LEU A 37 -12.80 0.74 -0.66
C LEU A 37 -13.66 -0.36 -1.28
N GLU A 38 -13.70 -0.43 -2.62
CA GLU A 38 -14.40 -1.50 -3.34
C GLU A 38 -13.75 -2.86 -3.04
N ASP A 39 -12.43 -2.93 -3.09
CA ASP A 39 -11.65 -4.14 -2.78
C ASP A 39 -11.85 -4.57 -1.32
N LEU A 40 -11.83 -3.63 -0.37
CA LEU A 40 -12.11 -3.92 1.04
C LEU A 40 -13.52 -4.49 1.23
N ARG A 41 -14.53 -3.96 0.52
CA ARG A 41 -15.90 -4.50 0.54
C ARG A 41 -16.00 -5.87 -0.12
N ALA A 42 -15.17 -6.13 -1.13
CA ALA A 42 -15.04 -7.44 -1.77
C ALA A 42 -14.28 -8.47 -0.91
N GLY A 43 -13.67 -8.04 0.20
CA GLY A 43 -12.99 -8.90 1.15
C GLY A 43 -11.46 -8.94 1.02
N ALA A 44 -10.86 -8.02 0.26
CA ALA A 44 -9.41 -7.89 0.19
C ALA A 44 -8.81 -7.53 1.56
N SER A 45 -7.59 -8.01 1.85
CA SER A 45 -6.92 -7.67 3.09
C SER A 45 -6.21 -6.31 3.00
N THR A 46 -6.11 -5.63 4.14
CA THR A 46 -5.36 -4.36 4.25
C THR A 46 -3.85 -4.54 3.98
N GLU A 47 -3.31 -5.75 4.15
CA GLU A 47 -1.90 -6.05 3.88
C GLU A 47 -1.64 -6.24 2.39
N GLU A 48 -2.55 -6.88 1.66
CA GLU A 48 -2.48 -7.00 0.19
C GLU A 48 -2.56 -5.63 -0.48
N LEU A 49 -3.50 -4.78 -0.03
CA LEU A 49 -3.63 -3.40 -0.55
C LEU A 49 -2.37 -2.56 -0.26
N ALA A 50 -1.76 -2.74 0.92
CA ALA A 50 -0.48 -2.11 1.25
C ALA A 50 0.65 -2.57 0.33
N ALA A 51 0.75 -3.87 0.06
CA ALA A 51 1.76 -4.42 -0.83
C ALA A 51 1.60 -3.91 -2.27
N LEU A 52 0.37 -3.79 -2.78
CA LEU A 52 0.08 -3.34 -4.14
C LEU A 52 0.31 -1.84 -4.36
N THR A 53 -0.02 -1.03 -3.37
CA THR A 53 0.00 0.44 -3.50
C THR A 53 1.27 1.10 -2.96
N GLY A 54 2.05 0.36 -2.17
CA GLY A 54 3.22 0.89 -1.45
C GLY A 54 2.86 1.79 -0.27
N GLU A 55 1.57 1.92 0.09
CA GLU A 55 1.15 2.57 1.34
C GLU A 55 1.22 1.57 2.51
N THR A 56 1.11 2.09 3.75
CA THR A 56 1.10 1.23 4.93
C THR A 56 -0.29 0.61 5.15
N ALA A 57 -0.35 -0.63 5.67
CA ALA A 57 -1.61 -1.29 6.02
C ALA A 57 -2.49 -0.46 6.99
N GLU A 58 -1.88 0.39 7.82
CA GLU A 58 -2.60 1.29 8.73
C GLU A 58 -3.50 2.30 7.99
N VAL A 59 -3.12 2.72 6.78
CA VAL A 59 -3.96 3.60 5.94
C VAL A 59 -5.26 2.90 5.60
N TYR A 60 -5.18 1.64 5.15
CA TYR A 60 -6.35 0.84 4.80
C TYR A 60 -7.16 0.40 6.01
N ARG A 61 -6.54 0.15 7.16
CA ARG A 61 -7.27 -0.08 8.42
C ARG A 61 -8.10 1.13 8.84
N ARG A 62 -7.56 2.34 8.71
CA ARG A 62 -8.30 3.58 8.98
C ARG A 62 -9.43 3.78 7.97
N LEU A 63 -9.17 3.48 6.70
CA LEU A 63 -10.16 3.57 5.64
C LEU A 63 -11.33 2.61 5.89
N ALA A 64 -11.05 1.34 6.20
CA ALA A 64 -12.08 0.36 6.55
C ALA A 64 -12.92 0.80 7.76
N ARG A 65 -12.27 1.28 8.83
CA ARG A 65 -12.95 1.80 10.03
C ARG A 65 -13.82 3.03 9.75
N ALA A 66 -13.35 3.94 8.90
CA ALA A 66 -14.10 5.16 8.57
C ALA A 66 -15.37 4.88 7.74
N HIS A 67 -15.44 3.71 7.11
CA HIS A 67 -16.55 3.30 6.25
C HIS A 67 -17.31 2.08 6.82
N ASP A 68 -17.10 1.75 8.09
CA ASP A 68 -17.71 0.61 8.79
C ASP A 68 -17.60 -0.71 8.02
N ILE A 69 -16.49 -0.90 7.29
CA ILE A 69 -16.19 -2.15 6.58
C ILE A 69 -15.64 -3.13 7.61
N GLU A 70 -16.40 -4.18 7.87
CA GLU A 70 -15.97 -5.25 8.76
C GLU A 70 -14.74 -5.94 8.17
N PRO A 71 -13.65 -6.12 8.93
CA PRO A 71 -12.49 -6.85 8.44
C PRO A 71 -12.94 -8.24 7.98
N PRO A 72 -12.47 -8.75 6.83
CA PRO A 72 -12.91 -10.03 6.32
C PRO A 72 -12.72 -11.10 7.40
N ALA A 73 -13.75 -11.94 7.61
CA ALA A 73 -13.72 -13.04 8.59
C ALA A 73 -12.50 -13.97 8.41
N ALA A 74 -11.94 -13.98 7.20
CA ALA A 74 -10.66 -14.55 6.85
C ALA A 74 -9.47 -13.69 7.33
N TYR A 75 -9.44 -13.28 8.60
CA TYR A 75 -8.17 -13.03 9.30
C TYR A 75 -7.47 -14.39 9.43
N LYS A 76 -7.02 -14.92 8.30
CA LYS A 76 -6.14 -16.06 8.21
C LYS A 76 -4.88 -15.60 8.90
N SER A 77 -4.78 -15.96 10.18
CA SER A 77 -3.63 -15.66 10.99
C SER A 77 -2.37 -15.96 10.19
N ARG A 78 -1.27 -15.28 10.50
CA ARG A 78 0.04 -15.52 9.90
C ARG A 78 0.40 -17.04 9.81
N ALA A 79 -0.14 -17.88 10.69
CA ALA A 79 -0.04 -19.34 10.66
C ALA A 79 -0.79 -20.07 9.52
N GLU A 80 -1.81 -19.48 8.89
CA GLU A 80 -2.46 -20.00 7.68
C GLU A 80 -1.70 -19.62 6.40
N LEU A 81 -1.14 -18.41 6.34
CA LEU A 81 -0.25 -17.99 5.25
C LEU A 81 1.04 -18.81 5.23
N PHE A 82 1.63 -19.10 6.40
CA PHE A 82 2.76 -20.03 6.50
C PHE A 82 2.40 -21.46 6.04
N ARG A 83 1.17 -21.94 6.28
CA ARG A 83 0.69 -23.22 5.74
C ARG A 83 0.48 -23.19 4.23
N GLN A 84 0.11 -22.05 3.66
CA GLN A 84 -0.07 -21.88 2.22
C GLN A 84 1.27 -21.77 1.47
N CYS A 85 2.29 -21.13 2.05
CA CYS A 85 3.65 -21.14 1.50
C CYS A 85 4.31 -22.51 1.65
N ALA A 86 4.05 -23.25 2.73
CA ALA A 86 4.55 -24.61 2.93
C ALA A 86 3.79 -25.67 2.12
N GLY A 87 2.65 -25.33 1.50
CA GLY A 87 1.83 -26.24 0.70
C GLY A 87 2.01 -26.10 -0.81
N ARG A 88 3.03 -25.35 -1.27
CA ARG A 88 3.35 -25.15 -2.70
C ARG A 88 4.67 -25.82 -3.07
N GLU A 89 4.91 -27.02 -2.54
CA GLU A 89 6.01 -27.91 -2.92
C GLU A 89 5.44 -29.26 -3.39
N ASP A 90 4.48 -29.28 -4.31
CA ASP A 90 4.09 -30.51 -5.01
C ASP A 90 3.53 -30.11 -6.38
N GLY A 91 4.39 -30.09 -7.40
CA GLY A 91 3.93 -29.87 -8.77
C GLY A 91 4.94 -29.34 -9.76
N GLU A 92 6.17 -29.87 -9.79
CA GLU A 92 7.00 -29.82 -10.99
C GLU A 92 7.63 -31.19 -11.23
N SER A 93 7.02 -31.96 -12.12
CA SER A 93 7.61 -33.09 -12.84
C SER A 93 6.71 -33.36 -14.04
N ASP A 94 7.06 -32.73 -15.16
CA ASP A 94 6.76 -33.26 -16.50
C ASP A 94 8.05 -33.91 -17.02
#